data_AF-A0A939FJB7-F1
#
_entry.id   AF-A0A939FJB7-F1
#
_cell.length_a   1.000
_cell.length_b   1.000
_cell.length_c   1.000
_cell.angle_alpha   90.00
_cell.angle_beta   90.00
_cell.angle_gamma   90.00
#
_symmetry.space_group_name_H-M   'P 1'
#
loop_
_entity.id
_entity.type
_entity.pdbx_description
1 polymer ?
#
loop_
_entity_poly.entity_id
_entity_poly.type
_entity_poly.pdbx_seq_one_letter_code
_entity_poly.pdbx_strand_id
1 'polypeptide(L)' 'VVLSSTVARPGIDVEAAADRLRSTGASVHVLPYDRHLAAGGALRTELLARPTRLAATRLAAEVFELSQKRR' A
#
# COMPACT_ATOMS: atom_id res chain seq x y z
N VAL A 1 -0.33 6.67 5.10
CA VAL A 1 0.75 5.67 5.31
C VAL A 1 0.43 4.44 4.48
N VAL A 2 1.44 3.74 3.98
CA VAL A 2 1.27 2.51 3.21
C VAL A 2 1.85 1.34 4.00
N LEU A 3 1.06 0.28 4.20
CA LEU A 3 1.50 -1.00 4.72
C LEU A 3 1.68 -1.97 3.56
N SER A 4 2.88 -2.54 3.41
CA SER A 4 3.19 -3.53 2.37
C SER A 4 3.93 -4.71 2.97
N SER A 5 3.64 -5.92 2.48
CA SER A 5 4.34 -7.13 2.90
C SER A 5 5.48 -7.45 1.94
N THR A 6 6.67 -7.73 2.47
CA THR A 6 7.83 -8.23 1.71
C THR A 6 7.88 -9.76 1.63
N VAL A 7 6.94 -10.45 2.29
CA VAL A 7 6.81 -11.92 2.28
C VAL A 7 5.39 -12.36 1.95
N ALA A 8 5.26 -13.51 1.28
CA ALA A 8 3.96 -14.01 0.81
C ALA A 8 3.00 -14.40 1.94
N ARG A 9 3.54 -14.88 3.07
CA ARG A 9 2.80 -15.32 4.24
C ARG A 9 3.42 -14.67 5.47
N PRO A 10 3.04 -13.42 5.77
CA PRO A 10 3.52 -12.76 6.98
C PRO A 10 3.03 -13.53 8.21
N GLY A 11 3.87 -13.65 9.23
CA GLY A 11 3.49 -14.23 10.53
C GLY A 11 2.64 -13.31 11.40
N ILE A 12 2.04 -12.28 10.80
CA ILE A 12 1.24 -11.25 11.47
C ILE A 12 -0.12 -11.13 10.78
N ASP A 13 -1.14 -10.78 11.56
CA ASP A 13 -2.42 -10.35 11.02
C ASP A 13 -2.27 -8.93 10.45
N VAL A 14 -2.29 -8.84 9.12
CA VAL A 14 -2.10 -7.59 8.38
C VAL A 14 -3.25 -6.63 8.61
N GLU A 15 -4.47 -7.11 8.79
CA GLU A 15 -5.63 -6.24 9.02
C GLU A 15 -5.58 -5.67 10.44
N ALA A 16 -5.30 -6.51 11.45
CA ALA A 16 -5.11 -6.02 12.82
C ALA A 16 -3.94 -5.01 12.91
N ALA A 17 -2.85 -5.22 12.17
CA ALA A 17 -1.76 -4.27 12.08
C ALA A 17 -2.19 -2.95 11.42
N ALA A 18 -2.98 -3.02 10.34
CA ALA A 18 -3.52 -1.84 9.68
C ALA A 18 -4.47 -1.06 10.59
N ASP A 19 -5.35 -1.73 11.33
CA ASP A 19 -6.26 -1.11 12.30
C ASP A 19 -5.51 -0.44 13.44
N ARG A 20 -4.43 -1.07 13.92
CA ARG A 20 -3.56 -0.45 14.92
C ARG A 20 -2.89 0.83 14.41
N LEU A 21 -2.54 0.90 13.13
CA LEU A 21 -2.00 2.12 12.54
C LEU A 21 -3.10 3.17 12.31
N ARG A 22 -4.32 2.76 11.93
CA ARG A 22 -5.47 3.66 11.75
C ARG A 22 -5.86 4.35 13.06
N SER A 23 -5.72 3.67 14.20
CA SER A 23 -6.06 4.24 15.51
C SER A 23 -5.21 5.45 15.91
N THR A 24 -4.07 5.69 15.25
CA THR A 24 -3.27 6.91 15.45
C THR A 24 -3.82 8.12 14.66
N GLY A 25 -4.96 7.97 13.98
CA GLY A 25 -5.53 8.99 13.09
C GLY A 25 -4.91 9.04 11.70
N ALA A 26 -4.00 8.11 11.37
CA ALA A 26 -3.41 8.04 10.04
C ALA A 26 -4.35 7.35 9.05
N SER A 27 -4.46 7.88 7.82
CA SER A 27 -4.99 7.10 6.69
C SER A 27 -4.00 5.96 6.36
N VAL A 28 -4.48 4.71 6.28
CA VAL A 28 -3.67 3.51 6.07
C VAL A 28 -4.16 2.73 4.86
N HIS A 29 -3.29 2.59 3.88
CA HIS A 29 -3.50 1.77 2.68
C HIS A 29 -2.70 0.48 2.77
N VAL A 30 -3.37 -0.66 2.60
CA VAL A 30 -2.72 -1.98 2.55
C VAL A 30 -2.48 -2.36 1.10
N LEU A 31 -1.22 -2.60 0.75
CA LEU A 31 -0.87 -3.22 -0.53
C LEU A 31 -0.76 -4.73 -0.34
N PRO A 32 -1.41 -5.54 -1.21
CA PRO A 32 -1.25 -6.98 -1.16
C PRO A 32 0.20 -7.37 -1.41
N TYR A 33 0.61 -8.55 -0.93
CA TYR A 33 1.91 -9.09 -1.27
C TYR A 33 2.06 -9.18 -2.79
N ASP A 34 3.12 -8.58 -3.29
CA ASP A 34 3.49 -8.57 -4.68
C ASP A 34 4.97 -8.86 -4.79
N ARG A 35 5.33 -9.83 -5.63
CA ARG A 35 6.73 -10.28 -5.75
C ARG A 35 7.63 -9.19 -6.32
N HIS A 36 7.14 -8.38 -7.26
CA HIS A 36 7.92 -7.30 -7.86
C HIS A 36 8.14 -6.19 -6.83
N LEU A 37 7.08 -5.84 -6.08
CA LEU A 37 7.18 -4.84 -5.01
C LEU A 37 8.12 -5.31 -3.88
N ALA A 38 8.01 -6.57 -3.47
CA ALA A 38 8.82 -7.16 -2.41
C ALA A 38 10.30 -7.32 -2.77
N ALA A 39 10.64 -7.39 -4.06
CA ALA A 39 12.03 -7.48 -4.52
C ALA A 39 12.85 -6.21 -4.22
N GLY A 40 12.20 -5.07 -3.96
CA GLY A 40 12.87 -3.82 -3.58
C GLY A 40 13.70 -3.14 -4.67
N GLY A 41 13.64 -3.65 -5.91
CA GLY A 41 14.27 -3.04 -7.08
C GLY A 41 13.52 -1.82 -7.62
N ALA A 42 13.90 -1.37 -8.81
CA ALA A 42 13.18 -0.28 -9.48
C ALA A 42 11.68 -0.62 -9.63
N LEU A 43 10.82 0.27 -9.11
CA LEU A 43 9.38 0.09 -9.21
C LEU A 43 8.93 0.28 -10.67
N ARG A 44 8.45 -0.80 -11.27
CA ARG A 44 7.91 -0.87 -12.62
C ARG A 44 6.45 -1.24 -12.49
N THR A 45 5.57 -0.26 -12.64
CA THR A 45 4.14 -0.41 -12.33
C THR A 45 3.47 -1.44 -13.24
N GLU A 46 4.00 -1.63 -14.46
CA GLU A 46 3.61 -2.64 -15.43
C GLU A 46 3.90 -4.08 -14.96
N LEU A 47 4.90 -4.27 -14.08
CA LEU A 47 5.26 -5.58 -13.53
C LEU A 47 4.49 -5.96 -12.27
N LEU A 48 3.78 -5.00 -11.66
CA LEU A 48 2.93 -5.28 -10.50
C LEU A 48 1.74 -6.16 -10.92
N ALA A 49 1.35 -7.09 -10.05
CA ALA A 49 0.13 -7.85 -10.22
C ALA A 49 -1.11 -6.93 -10.21
N ARG A 50 -2.17 -7.34 -10.91
CA ARG A 50 -3.39 -6.53 -11.04
C ARG A 50 -3.95 -6.04 -9.69
N PRO A 51 -4.04 -6.87 -8.63
CA PRO A 51 -4.56 -6.40 -7.33
C PRO A 51 -3.70 -5.26 -6.74
N THR A 52 -2.37 -5.39 -6.81
CA THR A 52 -1.41 -4.40 -6.34
C THR A 52 -1.52 -3.11 -7.13
N ARG A 53 -1.65 -3.20 -8.47
CA ARG A 53 -1.86 -2.02 -9.33
C ARG A 53 -3.14 -1.27 -8.94
N LEU A 54 -4.24 -1.97 -8.73
CA LEU A 54 -5.51 -1.34 -8.34
C LEU A 54 -5.40 -0.63 -6.99
N ALA A 55 -4.77 -1.27 -6.01
CA ALA A 55 -4.53 -0.66 -4.70
C ALA A 55 -3.61 0.57 -4.81
N ALA A 56 -2.53 0.48 -5.59
CA ALA A 56 -1.63 1.60 -5.84
C ALA A 56 -2.31 2.76 -6.59
N THR A 57 -3.19 2.48 -7.56
CA THR A 57 -3.97 3.52 -8.26
C THR A 57 -4.90 4.27 -7.29
N ARG A 58 -5.58 3.56 -6.38
CA ARG A 58 -6.43 4.19 -5.36
C ARG A 58 -5.62 5.06 -4.41
N LEU A 59 -4.48 4.56 -3.94
CA LEU A 59 -3.53 5.33 -3.14
C LEU A 59 -3.08 6.61 -3.87
N ALA A 60 -2.72 6.49 -5.16
CA ALA A 60 -2.28 7.63 -5.96
C ALA A 60 -3.40 8.68 -6.12
N ALA A 61 -4.64 8.24 -6.33
CA ALA A 61 -5.80 9.14 -6.40
C ALA A 61 -6.01 9.89 -5.08
N GLU A 62 -5.98 9.21 -3.93
CA GLU A 62 -6.14 9.85 -2.62
C GLU A 62 -5.02 10.86 -2.33
N VAL A 63 -3.77 10.50 -2.59
CA VAL A 63 -2.63 11.42 -2.42
C VAL A 63 -2.75 12.62 -3.35
N PHE A 64 -3.21 12.42 -4.59
CA PHE A 64 -3.47 13.50 -5.52
C PHE A 64 -4.55 14.45 -4.99
N GLU A 65 -5.70 13.95 -4.56
CA GLU A 65 -6.77 14.77 -3.96
C GLU A 65 -6.28 15.55 -2.74
N LEU A 66 -5.51 14.90 -1.85
CA LEU A 66 -4.92 15.55 -0.68
C LEU A 66 -3.96 16.68 -1.07
N SER A 67 -3.19 16.51 -2.15
CA SER A 67 -2.28 17.55 -2.64
C SER A 67 -3.03 18.79 -3.15
N GLN A 68 -4.22 18.62 -3.71
CA GLN A 68 -5.05 19.73 -4.18
C GLN A 68 -5.68 20.51 -3.03
N LYS A 69 -6.09 19.82 -1.95
CA LYS A 69 -6.71 20.44 -0.76
C LYS A 69 -5.73 21.23 0.12
N ARG A 70 -4.42 21.06 -0.09
CA ARG A 70 -3.36 21.72 0.68
C ARG A 70 -2.83 23.00 0.01
N ARG A 71 -3.40 23.39 -1.14
CA ARG A 71 -3.17 24.69 -1.80
C ARG A 71 -4.24 25.68 -1.38
#